data_AF-A0A9Y1ZAR7-F1
#
_entry.id   AF-A0A9Y1ZAR7-F1
#
_cell.length_a   1.000
_cell.length_b   1.000
_cell.length_c   1.000
_cell.angle_alpha   90.00
_cell.angle_beta   90.00
_cell.angle_gamma   90.00
#
_symmetry.space_group_name_H-M   'P 1'
#
loop_
_entity.id
_entity.type
_entity.pdbx_description
1 polymer ?
#
loop_
_entity_poly.entity_id
_entity_poly.type
_entity_poly.pdbx_seq_one_letter_code
_entity_poly.pdbx_strand_id
1 'polypeptide(L)' 'MLRAPQHTTRRCPRCDATRTIVQGIDACPDCDWLDVDGVP' A
#
# COMPACT_ATOMS: atom_id res chain seq x y z
N MET A 1 -11.75 17.05 -16.71
CA MET A 1 -11.87 16.95 -15.24
C MET A 1 -10.77 16.02 -14.75
N LEU A 2 -9.68 16.55 -14.21
CA LEU A 2 -8.63 15.71 -13.61
C LEU A 2 -9.16 15.20 -12.27
N ARG A 3 -9.45 13.89 -12.17
CA ARG A 3 -9.69 13.24 -10.87
C ARG A 3 -8.43 13.47 -10.04
N ALA A 4 -8.60 14.07 -8.86
CA ALA A 4 -7.50 14.24 -7.93
C ALA A 4 -6.79 12.87 -7.80
N PRO A 5 -5.45 12.81 -7.87
CA PRO A 5 -4.75 11.58 -7.57
C PRO A 5 -5.20 11.22 -6.16
N GLN A 6 -5.98 10.16 -6.07
CA GLN A 6 -6.47 9.61 -4.82
C GLN A 6 -5.25 9.05 -4.09
N HIS A 7 -4.47 9.95 -3.52
CA HIS A 7 -3.40 9.68 -2.59
C HIS A 7 -4.08 9.29 -1.27
N THR A 8 -4.86 8.21 -1.32
CA THR A 8 -5.27 7.48 -0.13
C THR A 8 -3.97 6.94 0.43
N THR A 9 -3.48 7.59 1.47
CA THR A 9 -2.44 7.05 2.33
C THR A 9 -2.98 5.75 2.90
N ARG A 10 -2.74 4.63 2.20
CA ARG A 10 -3.10 3.31 2.70
C ARG A 10 -2.22 3.05 3.92
N ARG A 11 -2.85 2.82 5.07
CA ARG A 11 -2.15 2.42 6.31
C ARG A 11 -2.13 0.90 6.41
N CYS A 12 -1.01 0.35 6.88
CA CYS A 12 -0.85 -1.07 7.11
C CYS A 12 -1.93 -1.55 8.09
N PRO A 13 -2.66 -2.64 7.80
CA PRO A 13 -3.71 -3.09 8.70
C PRO A 13 -3.14 -3.74 9.97
N ARG A 14 -1.82 -3.99 10.00
CA ARG A 14 -1.14 -4.74 11.06
C ARG A 14 -0.43 -3.83 12.07
N CYS A 15 0.22 -2.76 11.62
CA CYS A 15 0.95 -1.83 12.49
C CYS A 15 0.55 -0.35 12.34
N ASP A 16 -0.48 -0.04 11.54
CA ASP A 16 -0.93 1.33 11.23
C ASP A 16 0.10 2.23 10.52
N ALA A 17 1.28 1.69 10.18
CA ALA A 17 2.31 2.44 9.46
C ALA A 17 1.89 2.78 8.03
N THR A 18 2.43 3.87 7.49
CA THR A 18 2.24 4.26 6.09
C THR A 18 2.76 3.16 5.16
N ARG A 19 1.90 2.68 4.26
CA ARG A 19 2.31 1.73 3.22
C ARG A 19 3.02 2.47 2.10
N THR A 20 3.97 1.78 1.49
CA THR A 20 4.72 2.25 0.33
C THR A 20 4.53 1.25 -0.80
N ILE A 21 4.32 1.77 -1.99
CA ILE A 21 4.23 0.95 -3.20
C ILE A 21 5.65 0.76 -3.74
N VAL A 22 6.16 -0.47 -3.67
CA VAL A 22 7.44 -0.86 -4.27
C VAL A 22 7.15 -1.65 -5.54
N GLN A 23 7.53 -1.12 -6.70
CA GLN A 23 7.35 -1.79 -8.01
C GLN A 23 5.89 -2.22 -8.32
N GLY A 24 4.90 -1.53 -7.77
CA GLY A 24 3.49 -1.86 -7.92
C GLY A 24 2.92 -2.78 -6.85
N ILE A 25 3.75 -3.24 -5.91
CA ILE A 25 3.36 -4.05 -4.75
C ILE A 25 3.18 -3.12 -3.56
N ASP A 26 2.01 -3.16 -2.92
CA ASP A 26 1.73 -2.39 -1.71
C ASP A 26 2.39 -3.09 -0.52
N ALA A 27 3.44 -2.49 0.04
CA ALA A 27 4.27 -3.07 1.09
C ALA A 27 4.30 -2.16 2.32
N CYS A 28 4.39 -2.77 3.50
CA CYS A 28 4.67 -2.07 4.75
C CYS A 28 6.11 -2.38 5.19
N PRO A 29 7.01 -1.38 5.20
CA PRO A 29 8.41 -1.59 5.59
C PRO A 29 8.60 -1.84 7.09
N ASP A 30 7.59 -1.54 7.91
CA ASP A 30 7.69 -1.61 9.37
C ASP A 30 7.42 -3.03 9.92
N CYS A 31 6.44 -3.73 9.34
CA CYS A 31 6.05 -5.08 9.77
C CYS A 31 6.21 -6.16 8.68
N ASP A 32 6.94 -5.83 7.61
CA ASP A 32 7.19 -6.69 6.45
C ASP A 32 5.89 -7.26 5.84
N TRP A 33 4.82 -6.46 5.85
CA TRP A 33 3.54 -6.85 5.28
C TRP A 33 3.53 -6.55 3.79
N LEU A 34 3.07 -7.50 2.96
CA LEU A 34 3.03 -7.39 1.51
C LEU A 34 1.62 -7.71 1.03
N ASP A 35 0.99 -6.77 0.31
CA ASP A 35 -0.24 -7.00 -0.45
C ASP A 35 0.14 -7.70 -1.76
N VAL A 36 0.28 -9.02 -1.69
CA VAL A 36 0.40 -9.86 -2.90
C VAL A 36 -1.00 -10.12 -3.47
N ASP A 37 -1.76 -9.06 -3.73
CA ASP A 37 -3.06 -9.16 -4.38
C ASP A 37 -2.84 -9.31 -5.88
N GLY A 38 -2.41 -10.50 -6.28
CA GLY A 38 -2.05 -10.79 -7.65
C GLY A 38 -1.57 -12.20 -7.86
N VAL A 39 -2.48 -13.18 -7.75
CA VAL A 39 -2.70 -14.32 -8.68
C VAL A 39 -3.58 -15.39 -7.98
N PRO A 40 -4.68 -15.87 -8.59
CA PRO A 40 -5.43 -17.06 -8.15
C PRO A 40 -4.64 -18.37 -8.31
#